data_AF-A0A7J7IEF9-F1
#
_entry.id   AF-A0A7J7IEF9-F1
#
_cell.length_a   1.000
_cell.length_b   1.000
_cell.length_c   1.000
_cell.angle_alpha   90.00
_cell.angle_beta   90.00
_cell.angle_gamma   90.00
#
_symmetry.space_group_name_H-M   'P 1'
#
loop_
_entity.id
_entity.type
_entity.pdbx_description
1 polymer ?
#
loop_
_entity_poly.entity_id
_entity_poly.type
_entity_poly.pdbx_seq_one_letter_code
_entity_poly.pdbx_strand_id
1 'polypeptide(L)'
;MNGTFMRRELAEGKVSGLMPLAWSQKQRDSRLTLPSLLQEPWAGQSMFRSWFRKQHRWPSSGSSLKRHLLPMMALLVAFFFVFRVPPQVLLPDYWKPTWFYAPLNFSYEVELASAVPVMEPTTVIPNIVHFIHGLTPDFGKRPFGLVEYLAVKAAHDVIKPSTIYLHYMYRPEGEWFERARPFLTLVPVTDIHPLQNVSMQHYAHLADVLRLLVLIQHGGIYLDMDLLALRDFTPLRTQYKVTLGREQVRNTPLVRWPDPGGVANAVIVAPVNASFLHRWLATYATFQEKDWATHSVTIPYVLARSHRFDAELHVEGPRAFYYPTWSPDDPSQGLPRLYERARRYGARKAYLFDDGNYAVHLWRTKAAEVYPSRDLFSVAHICNHRNDPPYSLSTFQRVAQKIYGEC
;
A
#
# COMPACT_ATOMS: atom_id res chain seq x y z
N MET A 1 68.15 -20.84 12.48
CA MET A 1 68.78 -20.08 13.57
C MET A 1 68.57 -18.60 13.29
N ASN A 2 67.89 -17.93 14.24
CA ASN A 2 67.81 -16.50 14.62
C ASN A 2 68.51 -15.44 13.73
N GLY A 3 67.99 -14.22 13.53
CA GLY A 3 66.97 -13.48 14.29
C GLY A 3 66.70 -12.09 13.66
N THR A 4 65.48 -11.56 13.86
CA THR A 4 65.13 -10.35 14.65
C THR A 4 65.65 -8.99 14.19
N PHE A 5 64.73 -8.11 13.74
CA PHE A 5 64.72 -6.66 13.98
C PHE A 5 63.26 -6.17 13.91
N MET A 6 62.54 -6.13 15.02
CA MET A 6 62.26 -4.95 15.86
C MET A 6 61.56 -3.80 15.10
N ARG A 7 60.23 -3.75 15.21
CA ARG A 7 59.39 -2.58 14.93
C ARG A 7 59.03 -1.94 16.29
N ARG A 8 59.43 -0.68 16.50
CA ARG A 8 59.19 0.11 17.72
C ARG A 8 57.74 0.59 17.81
N GLU A 9 57.23 0.58 19.03
CA GLU A 9 55.94 1.12 19.48
C GLU A 9 56.07 2.57 20.00
N LEU A 10 54.94 3.28 19.89
CA LEU A 10 54.36 4.31 20.77
C LEU A 10 55.00 5.70 20.93
N ALA A 11 54.21 6.72 20.57
CA ALA A 11 53.87 7.82 21.49
C ALA A 11 52.53 8.46 21.10
N GLU A 12 51.58 8.39 22.05
CA GLU A 12 50.22 8.93 22.00
C GLU A 12 50.20 10.46 22.19
N GLY A 13 49.36 11.14 21.41
CA GLY A 13 48.99 12.54 21.62
C GLY A 13 47.46 12.65 21.78
N LYS A 14 47.02 12.87 23.02
CA LYS A 14 45.62 13.12 23.41
C LYS A 14 45.04 14.35 22.73
N VAL A 15 43.86 14.21 22.11
CA VAL A 15 42.83 15.26 22.10
C VAL A 15 41.52 14.62 22.56
N SER A 16 41.05 15.12 23.70
CA SER A 16 39.86 14.71 24.43
C SER A 16 38.61 15.39 23.89
N GLY A 17 37.53 14.62 23.73
CA GLY A 17 36.16 15.16 23.69
C GLY A 17 35.30 14.58 22.59
N LEU A 18 34.74 13.39 22.82
CA LEU A 18 33.41 12.93 22.40
C LEU A 18 33.26 11.48 22.92
N MET A 19 32.35 11.29 23.87
CA MET A 19 32.07 9.98 24.44
C MET A 19 31.52 9.03 23.36
N PRO A 20 32.07 7.82 23.19
CA PRO A 20 31.40 6.77 22.45
C PRO A 20 30.23 6.27 23.30
N LEU A 21 29.00 6.49 22.82
CA LEU A 21 27.81 5.83 23.37
C LEU A 21 28.02 4.33 23.23
N ALA A 22 28.28 3.68 24.36
CA ALA A 22 28.43 2.24 24.48
C ALA A 22 27.15 1.56 23.97
N TRP A 23 27.28 0.87 22.83
CA TRP A 23 26.26 -0.02 22.31
C TRP A 23 26.13 -1.23 23.24
N SER A 24 25.02 -1.26 23.99
CA SER A 24 24.61 -2.43 24.74
C SER A 24 24.18 -3.54 23.78
N GLN A 25 24.72 -4.73 23.97
CA GLN A 25 24.50 -5.97 23.22
C GLN A 25 23.08 -6.57 23.41
N LYS A 26 22.06 -5.71 23.50
CA LYS A 26 20.66 -6.04 23.88
C LYS A 26 19.65 -5.81 22.75
N GLN A 27 20.11 -5.82 21.49
CA GLN A 27 19.28 -5.57 20.31
C GLN A 27 19.20 -6.78 19.35
N ARG A 28 19.18 -8.00 19.92
CA ARG A 28 18.94 -9.25 19.15
C ARG A 28 17.49 -9.75 19.16
N ASP A 29 16.59 -9.09 19.89
CA ASP A 29 15.17 -9.44 19.94
C ASP A 29 14.31 -8.17 19.77
N SER A 30 14.10 -7.73 18.53
CA SER A 30 13.08 -6.72 18.23
C SER A 30 11.72 -7.41 18.12
N ARG A 31 11.12 -7.78 19.25
CA ARG A 31 9.69 -8.11 19.31
C ARG A 31 8.91 -6.82 19.13
N LEU A 32 8.27 -6.65 17.97
CA LEU A 32 7.30 -5.58 17.73
C LEU A 32 6.00 -5.94 18.48
N THR A 33 5.85 -5.46 19.72
CA THR A 33 4.64 -5.70 20.54
C THR A 33 3.90 -4.39 20.78
N LEU A 34 2.56 -4.42 20.68
CA LEU A 34 1.66 -3.30 20.95
C LEU A 34 1.68 -2.81 22.43
N PRO A 35 1.27 -1.56 22.71
CA PRO A 35 0.94 -1.08 24.05
C PRO A 35 -0.23 -1.85 24.69
N SER A 36 -0.22 -1.97 26.01
CA SER A 36 -1.14 -2.78 26.83
C SER A 36 -2.63 -2.40 26.76
N LEU A 37 -3.01 -1.28 26.13
CA LEU A 37 -4.39 -0.79 26.09
C LEU A 37 -5.33 -1.64 25.20
N LEU A 38 -4.79 -2.51 24.35
CA LEU A 38 -5.56 -3.38 23.45
C LEU A 38 -5.71 -4.83 23.98
N GLN A 39 -5.29 -5.10 25.22
CA GLN A 39 -5.27 -6.45 25.80
C GLN A 39 -6.54 -6.83 26.58
N GLU A 40 -7.50 -5.91 26.74
CA GLU A 40 -8.72 -6.16 27.52
C GLU A 40 -9.92 -6.57 26.64
N PRO A 41 -10.58 -7.70 26.93
CA PRO A 41 -11.76 -8.15 26.20
C PRO A 41 -12.98 -7.28 26.53
N TRP A 42 -13.31 -6.32 25.66
CA TRP A 42 -14.48 -5.46 25.83
C TRP A 42 -15.80 -6.17 25.48
N ALA A 43 -16.76 -6.11 26.41
CA ALA A 43 -18.05 -6.78 26.40
C ALA A 43 -19.05 -6.24 25.34
N GLY A 44 -18.83 -6.59 24.07
CA GLY A 44 -19.68 -6.20 22.92
C GLY A 44 -21.08 -6.86 22.86
N GLN A 45 -21.42 -7.79 23.75
CA GLN A 45 -22.70 -8.51 23.70
C GLN A 45 -23.92 -7.67 24.17
N SER A 46 -23.69 -6.54 24.84
CA SER A 46 -24.76 -5.69 25.41
C SER A 46 -25.46 -4.81 24.36
N MET A 47 -24.72 -4.26 23.38
CA MET A 47 -25.29 -3.31 22.41
C MET A 47 -26.22 -3.96 21.37
N PHE A 48 -25.93 -5.19 20.95
CA PHE A 48 -26.77 -5.93 20.00
C PHE A 48 -28.20 -6.15 20.51
N ARG A 49 -28.38 -6.36 21.82
CA ARG A 49 -29.70 -6.53 22.45
C ARG A 49 -30.49 -5.22 22.54
N SER A 50 -29.81 -4.07 22.60
CA SER A 50 -30.43 -2.75 22.63
C SER A 50 -30.90 -2.30 21.25
N TRP A 51 -30.13 -2.64 20.21
CA TRP A 51 -30.46 -2.34 18.81
C TRP A 51 -31.67 -3.14 18.32
N PHE A 52 -31.74 -4.45 18.61
CA PHE A 52 -32.92 -5.27 18.27
C PHE A 52 -34.20 -4.84 19.00
N ARG A 53 -34.10 -4.31 20.23
CA ARG A 53 -35.29 -3.77 20.94
C ARG A 53 -35.82 -2.47 20.33
N LYS A 54 -34.99 -1.69 19.63
CA LYS A 54 -35.42 -0.44 18.98
C LYS A 54 -36.10 -0.64 17.62
N GLN A 55 -35.89 -1.75 16.92
CA GLN A 55 -36.55 -2.02 15.64
C GLN A 55 -37.99 -2.58 15.75
N HIS A 56 -38.45 -2.96 16.94
CA HIS A 56 -39.84 -3.40 17.15
C HIS A 56 -40.87 -2.26 17.31
N ARG A 57 -40.50 -1.00 17.03
CA ARG A 57 -41.44 0.13 16.99
C ARG A 57 -41.51 0.73 15.59
N TRP A 58 -42.19 0.04 14.68
CA TRP A 58 -42.70 0.65 13.46
C TRP A 58 -44.12 1.20 13.68
N PRO A 59 -44.44 2.42 13.23
CA PRO A 59 -45.79 2.98 13.40
C PRO A 59 -46.81 2.16 12.61
N SER A 60 -47.93 1.85 13.25
CA SER A 60 -49.04 1.05 12.72
C SER A 60 -50.00 1.83 11.81
N SER A 61 -49.52 2.76 10.99
CA SER A 61 -50.38 3.58 10.11
C SER A 61 -49.85 3.65 8.69
N GLY A 62 -50.50 2.93 7.76
CA GLY A 62 -50.21 3.00 6.33
C GLY A 62 -50.42 1.66 5.60
N SER A 63 -51.67 1.18 5.54
CA SER A 63 -52.03 -0.14 4.97
C SER A 63 -52.08 -0.20 3.43
N SER A 64 -51.98 0.95 2.74
CA SER A 64 -52.01 1.03 1.27
C SER A 64 -50.62 0.82 0.65
N LEU A 65 -49.58 1.47 1.18
CA LEU A 65 -48.21 1.37 0.63
C LEU A 65 -47.64 -0.07 0.75
N LYS A 66 -47.98 -0.78 1.83
CA LYS A 66 -47.55 -2.17 2.07
C LYS A 66 -48.16 -3.19 1.11
N ARG A 67 -49.35 -2.93 0.55
CA ARG A 67 -50.04 -3.85 -0.38
C ARG A 67 -49.38 -3.90 -1.76
N HIS A 68 -48.63 -2.88 -2.14
CA HIS A 68 -47.97 -2.81 -3.45
C HIS A 68 -46.46 -3.09 -3.36
N LEU A 69 -45.80 -2.78 -2.24
CA LEU A 69 -44.36 -2.99 -2.07
C LEU A 69 -43.95 -4.46 -1.94
N LEU A 70 -44.71 -5.27 -1.19
CA LEU A 70 -44.41 -6.69 -1.02
C LEU A 70 -44.49 -7.51 -2.32
N PRO A 71 -45.56 -7.41 -3.14
CA PRO A 71 -45.61 -8.14 -4.41
C PRO A 71 -44.58 -7.62 -5.41
N MET A 72 -44.25 -6.33 -5.39
CA MET A 72 -43.18 -5.77 -6.23
C MET A 72 -41.80 -6.31 -5.83
N MET A 73 -41.51 -6.43 -4.53
CA MET A 73 -40.30 -7.08 -4.05
C MET A 73 -40.25 -8.56 -4.42
N ALA A 74 -41.36 -9.28 -4.29
CA ALA A 74 -41.43 -10.69 -4.69
C ALA A 74 -41.20 -10.88 -6.20
N LEU A 75 -41.73 -9.99 -7.04
CA LEU A 75 -41.49 -9.96 -8.48
C LEU A 75 -40.02 -9.68 -8.83
N LEU A 76 -39.38 -8.72 -8.14
CA LEU A 76 -37.96 -8.41 -8.33
C LEU A 76 -37.04 -9.57 -7.91
N VAL A 77 -37.42 -10.28 -6.84
CA VAL A 77 -36.71 -11.50 -6.39
C VAL A 77 -36.91 -12.63 -7.40
N ALA A 78 -38.14 -12.87 -7.88
CA ALA A 78 -38.40 -13.89 -8.89
C ALA A 78 -37.68 -13.60 -10.22
N PHE A 79 -37.65 -12.33 -10.65
CA PHE A 79 -36.94 -11.90 -11.85
C PHE A 79 -35.42 -12.10 -11.73
N PHE A 80 -34.85 -11.88 -10.54
CA PHE A 80 -33.45 -12.18 -10.24
C PHE A 80 -33.13 -13.67 -10.38
N PHE A 81 -33.99 -14.55 -9.88
CA PHE A 81 -33.78 -16.00 -9.97
C PHE A 81 -33.90 -16.54 -11.40
N VAL A 82 -34.75 -15.93 -12.24
CA VAL A 82 -34.98 -16.39 -13.62
C VAL A 82 -33.93 -15.85 -14.59
N PHE A 83 -33.63 -14.55 -14.54
CA PHE A 83 -32.75 -13.91 -15.53
C PHE A 83 -31.32 -13.72 -15.05
N ARG A 84 -31.04 -13.98 -13.76
CA ARG A 84 -29.78 -13.62 -13.08
C ARG A 84 -29.36 -12.15 -13.29
N VAL A 85 -30.30 -11.30 -13.72
CA VAL A 85 -30.11 -9.86 -13.81
C VAL A 85 -30.40 -9.31 -12.43
N PRO A 86 -29.40 -8.73 -11.75
CA PRO A 86 -29.59 -8.12 -10.44
C PRO A 86 -30.69 -7.04 -10.55
N PRO A 87 -31.69 -6.97 -9.65
CA PRO A 87 -32.74 -5.94 -9.67
C PRO A 87 -32.18 -4.50 -9.65
N GLN A 88 -30.90 -4.35 -9.32
CA GLN A 88 -30.04 -3.16 -9.44
C GLN A 88 -29.93 -2.58 -10.87
N VAL A 89 -30.20 -3.38 -11.91
CA VAL A 89 -30.09 -2.99 -13.35
C VAL A 89 -31.41 -2.43 -13.89
N LEU A 90 -32.54 -2.68 -13.23
CA LEU A 90 -33.88 -2.41 -13.77
C LEU A 90 -34.51 -1.10 -13.26
N LEU A 91 -33.91 -0.44 -12.27
CA LEU A 91 -34.46 0.79 -11.67
C LEU A 91 -33.62 2.02 -12.03
N PRO A 92 -34.24 3.11 -12.55
CA PRO A 92 -33.58 4.40 -12.72
C PRO A 92 -33.03 4.95 -11.41
N ASP A 93 -31.90 5.66 -11.45
CA ASP A 93 -31.14 6.07 -10.26
C ASP A 93 -31.94 6.89 -9.23
N TYR A 94 -32.92 7.67 -9.68
CA TYR A 94 -33.74 8.52 -8.81
C TYR A 94 -34.79 7.74 -7.97
N TRP A 95 -35.01 6.45 -8.23
CA TRP A 95 -35.87 5.57 -7.42
C TRP A 95 -35.11 4.74 -6.38
N LYS A 96 -33.79 4.89 -6.30
CA LYS A 96 -32.94 4.14 -5.36
C LYS A 96 -32.89 4.85 -4.01
N PRO A 97 -33.44 4.29 -2.91
CA PRO A 97 -33.42 4.93 -1.60
C PRO A 97 -31.98 5.04 -1.03
N THR A 98 -31.70 5.92 -0.06
CA THR A 98 -30.33 6.15 0.44
C THR A 98 -29.66 4.91 1.06
N TRP A 99 -30.44 3.96 1.61
CA TRP A 99 -29.94 2.66 2.06
C TRP A 99 -29.58 1.70 0.91
N PHE A 100 -29.97 2.02 -0.32
CA PHE A 100 -29.57 1.34 -1.56
C PHE A 100 -28.12 1.68 -1.97
N TYR A 101 -27.59 2.78 -1.42
CA TYR A 101 -26.17 3.15 -1.42
C TYR A 101 -25.51 2.89 -0.06
N ALA A 102 -26.18 2.14 0.84
CA ALA A 102 -25.58 1.81 2.12
C ALA A 102 -24.22 1.16 1.85
N PRO A 103 -23.12 1.72 2.38
CA PRO A 103 -21.84 1.06 2.28
C PRO A 103 -21.99 -0.33 2.90
N LEU A 104 -21.21 -1.31 2.44
CA LEU A 104 -20.83 -2.41 3.33
C LEU A 104 -20.57 -1.77 4.70
N ASN A 105 -21.29 -2.21 5.74
CA ASN A 105 -21.49 -1.46 6.98
C ASN A 105 -20.20 -1.38 7.82
N PHE A 106 -19.15 -0.77 7.28
CA PHE A 106 -17.86 -0.48 7.89
C PHE A 106 -17.98 0.60 8.98
N SER A 107 -19.21 0.85 9.47
CA SER A 107 -19.44 1.66 10.64
C SER A 107 -18.65 1.11 11.81
N TYR A 108 -18.55 -0.21 11.94
CA TYR A 108 -17.77 -0.83 13.00
C TYR A 108 -16.26 -0.53 12.90
N GLU A 109 -15.65 -0.66 11.73
CA GLU A 109 -14.23 -0.33 11.52
C GLU A 109 -13.95 1.16 11.72
N VAL A 110 -14.87 2.04 11.29
CA VAL A 110 -14.78 3.47 11.56
C VAL A 110 -14.90 3.75 13.06
N GLU A 111 -15.79 3.07 13.79
CA GLU A 111 -15.88 3.20 15.25
C GLU A 111 -14.64 2.64 15.96
N LEU A 112 -14.08 1.50 15.53
CA LEU A 112 -12.82 0.96 16.04
C LEU A 112 -11.69 1.97 15.87
N ALA A 113 -11.54 2.52 14.67
CA ALA A 113 -10.55 3.56 14.36
C ALA A 113 -10.78 4.83 15.19
N SER A 114 -12.05 5.20 15.45
CA SER A 114 -12.40 6.38 16.25
C SER A 114 -12.11 6.19 17.75
N ALA A 115 -12.22 4.95 18.24
CA ALA A 115 -11.97 4.61 19.64
C ALA A 115 -10.49 4.65 20.04
N VAL A 116 -9.58 4.54 19.07
CA VAL A 116 -8.14 4.68 19.32
C VAL A 116 -7.83 6.12 19.73
N PRO A 117 -7.09 6.37 20.82
CA PRO A 117 -6.74 7.72 21.23
C PRO A 117 -5.85 8.41 20.20
N VAL A 118 -5.94 9.74 20.13
CA VAL A 118 -4.99 10.54 19.36
C VAL A 118 -3.60 10.33 19.97
N MET A 119 -2.63 9.99 19.13
CA MET A 119 -1.23 9.91 19.51
C MET A 119 -0.56 11.29 19.35
N GLU A 120 0.58 11.49 20.00
CA GLU A 120 1.45 12.65 19.81
C GLU A 120 2.55 12.28 18.79
N PRO A 121 2.34 12.48 17.47
CA PRO A 121 3.34 12.18 16.47
C PRO A 121 4.47 13.21 16.46
N THR A 122 5.62 12.82 15.93
CA THR A 122 6.67 13.80 15.61
C THR A 122 6.17 14.80 14.57
N THR A 123 6.58 16.06 14.69
CA THR A 123 6.17 17.12 13.75
C THR A 123 6.85 17.02 12.39
N VAL A 124 7.99 16.34 12.31
CA VAL A 124 8.75 16.14 11.07
C VAL A 124 8.74 14.66 10.72
N ILE A 125 8.38 14.35 9.48
CA ILE A 125 8.51 13.00 8.94
C ILE A 125 10.01 12.74 8.67
N PRO A 126 10.63 11.64 9.12
CA PRO A 126 12.05 11.35 8.85
C PRO A 126 12.34 11.00 7.38
N ASN A 127 13.42 11.51 6.76
CA ASN A 127 13.74 11.20 5.34
C ASN A 127 14.43 9.84 5.22
N ILE A 128 13.67 8.79 5.52
CA ILE A 128 14.08 7.39 5.43
C ILE A 128 13.05 6.64 4.60
N VAL A 129 13.51 5.62 3.86
CA VAL A 129 12.66 4.76 3.04
C VAL A 129 12.66 3.35 3.61
N HIS A 130 11.51 2.70 3.59
CA HIS A 130 11.32 1.32 4.00
C HIS A 130 10.74 0.51 2.83
N PHE A 131 11.40 -0.60 2.52
CA PHE A 131 10.90 -1.64 1.65
C PHE A 131 10.73 -2.95 2.42
N ILE A 132 9.83 -3.81 1.94
CA ILE A 132 9.62 -5.17 2.45
C ILE A 132 9.82 -6.16 1.31
N HIS A 133 10.58 -7.23 1.54
CA HIS A 133 10.72 -8.35 0.61
C HIS A 133 11.10 -9.65 1.34
N GLY A 134 10.88 -10.81 0.72
CA GLY A 134 11.33 -12.09 1.28
C GLY A 134 10.64 -12.48 2.58
N LEU A 135 9.30 -12.38 2.62
CA LEU A 135 8.49 -12.86 3.75
C LEU A 135 8.17 -14.36 3.68
N THR A 136 8.50 -15.03 2.58
CA THR A 136 8.41 -16.49 2.42
C THR A 136 9.72 -17.02 1.82
N PRO A 137 10.06 -18.28 2.08
CA PRO A 137 11.32 -18.86 1.61
C PRO A 137 11.41 -18.93 0.07
N ASP A 138 10.27 -19.00 -0.62
CA ASP A 138 10.19 -19.01 -2.08
C ASP A 138 10.03 -17.61 -2.70
N PHE A 139 10.09 -16.55 -1.88
CA PHE A 139 9.89 -15.15 -2.29
C PHE A 139 8.55 -14.92 -3.04
N GLY A 140 7.50 -15.69 -2.71
CA GLY A 140 6.22 -15.64 -3.42
C GLY A 140 6.36 -15.97 -4.91
N LYS A 141 7.33 -16.84 -5.25
CA LYS A 141 7.76 -17.19 -6.61
C LYS A 141 8.29 -16.01 -7.43
N ARG A 142 8.76 -14.97 -6.73
CA ARG A 142 9.24 -13.71 -7.31
C ARG A 142 10.52 -13.28 -6.59
N PRO A 143 11.66 -13.93 -6.88
CA PRO A 143 12.93 -13.57 -6.28
C PRO A 143 13.31 -12.13 -6.63
N PHE A 144 14.27 -11.60 -5.87
CA PHE A 144 14.75 -10.23 -6.04
C PHE A 144 15.45 -10.07 -7.39
N GLY A 145 14.84 -9.29 -8.28
CA GLY A 145 15.28 -9.13 -9.66
C GLY A 145 15.43 -7.67 -10.07
N LEU A 146 15.40 -7.43 -11.37
CA LEU A 146 15.57 -6.11 -11.96
C LEU A 146 14.56 -5.09 -11.41
N VAL A 147 13.29 -5.48 -11.23
CA VAL A 147 12.24 -4.58 -10.73
C VAL A 147 12.58 -4.07 -9.32
N GLU A 148 12.95 -4.97 -8.42
CA GLU A 148 13.32 -4.63 -7.04
C GLU A 148 14.56 -3.72 -7.03
N TYR A 149 15.56 -4.02 -7.87
CA TYR A 149 16.74 -3.17 -8.03
C TYR A 149 16.37 -1.75 -8.50
N LEU A 150 15.52 -1.64 -9.53
CA LEU A 150 15.07 -0.35 -10.05
C LEU A 150 14.28 0.43 -9.00
N ALA A 151 13.44 -0.22 -8.18
CA ALA A 151 12.72 0.43 -7.10
C ALA A 151 13.67 1.03 -6.05
N VAL A 152 14.66 0.25 -5.59
CA VAL A 152 15.69 0.71 -4.66
C VAL A 152 16.50 1.87 -5.25
N LYS A 153 16.95 1.72 -6.50
CA LYS A 153 17.75 2.74 -7.19
C LYS A 153 16.95 4.03 -7.41
N ALA A 154 15.69 3.93 -7.82
CA ALA A 154 14.81 5.08 -7.98
C ALA A 154 14.63 5.83 -6.66
N ALA A 155 14.38 5.12 -5.55
CA ALA A 155 14.28 5.74 -4.24
C ALA A 155 15.59 6.45 -3.85
N HIS A 156 16.74 5.80 -4.05
CA HIS A 156 18.05 6.40 -3.79
C HIS A 156 18.28 7.70 -4.59
N ASP A 157 18.09 7.65 -5.90
CA ASP A 157 18.45 8.76 -6.79
C ASP A 157 17.47 9.93 -6.72
N VAL A 158 16.17 9.63 -6.51
CA VAL A 158 15.08 10.61 -6.61
C VAL A 158 14.67 11.15 -5.24
N ILE A 159 14.41 10.27 -4.27
CA ILE A 159 13.98 10.68 -2.92
C ILE A 159 15.20 11.12 -2.09
N LYS A 160 16.38 10.57 -2.38
CA LYS A 160 17.64 10.84 -1.67
C LYS A 160 17.49 10.72 -0.15
N PRO A 161 16.95 9.58 0.35
CA PRO A 161 16.78 9.39 1.77
C PRO A 161 18.13 9.25 2.45
N SER A 162 18.17 9.60 3.74
CA SER A 162 19.33 9.37 4.60
C SER A 162 19.65 7.88 4.78
N THR A 163 18.63 7.01 4.71
CA THR A 163 18.78 5.55 4.78
C THR A 163 17.61 4.87 4.06
N ILE A 164 17.90 3.76 3.36
CA ILE A 164 16.90 2.86 2.79
C ILE A 164 16.97 1.54 3.56
N TYR A 165 15.89 1.15 4.22
CA TYR A 165 15.79 -0.10 4.94
C TYR A 165 15.10 -1.16 4.10
N LEU A 166 15.68 -2.37 4.09
CA LEU A 166 15.02 -3.56 3.57
C LEU A 166 14.66 -4.49 4.73
N HIS A 167 13.37 -4.65 4.98
CA HIS A 167 12.83 -5.58 5.96
C HIS A 167 12.57 -6.94 5.32
N TYR A 168 13.09 -8.02 5.91
CA TYR A 168 12.97 -9.37 5.34
C TYR A 168 12.96 -10.48 6.40
N MET A 169 12.30 -11.60 6.11
CA MET A 169 12.44 -12.85 6.89
C MET A 169 13.50 -13.76 6.28
N TYR A 170 13.49 -13.86 4.96
CA TYR A 170 14.44 -14.61 4.14
C TYR A 170 15.26 -13.62 3.31
N ARG A 171 16.57 -13.61 3.53
CA ARG A 171 17.45 -12.65 2.88
C ARG A 171 17.44 -12.90 1.37
N PRO A 172 17.25 -11.87 0.52
CA PRO A 172 17.38 -12.05 -0.91
C PRO A 172 18.84 -12.27 -1.32
N GLU A 173 19.02 -12.87 -2.50
CA GLU A 173 20.32 -13.15 -3.10
C GLU A 173 20.24 -12.88 -4.61
N GLY A 174 21.39 -13.00 -5.28
CA GLY A 174 21.51 -12.85 -6.73
C GLY A 174 22.06 -11.50 -7.16
N GLU A 175 22.38 -11.40 -8.45
CA GLU A 175 23.09 -10.25 -9.05
C GLU A 175 22.38 -8.92 -8.76
N TRP A 176 21.06 -8.87 -8.97
CA TRP A 176 20.26 -7.66 -8.76
C TRP A 176 20.24 -7.20 -7.30
N PHE A 177 20.22 -8.15 -6.36
CA PHE A 177 20.30 -7.83 -4.95
C PHE A 177 21.69 -7.31 -4.58
N GLU A 178 22.77 -7.92 -5.07
CA GLU A 178 24.12 -7.45 -4.83
C GLU A 178 24.38 -6.06 -5.42
N ARG A 179 23.74 -5.73 -6.55
CA ARG A 179 23.74 -4.37 -7.11
C ARG A 179 22.95 -3.38 -6.26
N ALA A 180 21.86 -3.80 -5.62
CA ALA A 180 21.06 -2.95 -4.73
C ALA A 180 21.71 -2.76 -3.34
N ARG A 181 22.49 -3.76 -2.89
CA ARG A 181 23.03 -3.85 -1.53
C ARG A 181 23.77 -2.59 -1.03
N PRO A 182 24.57 -1.87 -1.82
CA PRO A 182 25.24 -0.64 -1.36
C PRO A 182 24.28 0.46 -0.91
N PHE A 183 23.03 0.45 -1.36
CA PHE A 183 22.01 1.44 -1.01
C PHE A 183 21.18 1.04 0.23
N LEU A 184 21.32 -0.21 0.70
CA LEU A 184 20.39 -0.82 1.64
C LEU A 184 21.01 -1.03 3.03
N THR A 185 20.22 -0.72 4.06
CA THR A 185 20.38 -1.23 5.42
C THR A 185 19.43 -2.40 5.62
N LEU A 186 20.00 -3.58 5.91
CA LEU A 186 19.27 -4.83 6.01
C LEU A 186 18.70 -5.02 7.42
N VAL A 187 17.39 -5.26 7.53
CA VAL A 187 16.68 -5.44 8.79
C VAL A 187 15.97 -6.80 8.79
N PRO A 188 16.51 -7.81 9.49
CA PRO A 188 15.82 -9.08 9.63
C PRO A 188 14.57 -8.93 10.51
N VAL A 189 13.48 -9.55 10.08
CA VAL A 189 12.21 -9.64 10.80
C VAL A 189 11.99 -11.12 11.11
N THR A 190 11.81 -11.46 12.37
CA THR A 190 11.61 -12.86 12.78
C THR A 190 10.14 -13.22 12.96
N ASP A 191 9.30 -12.22 13.25
CA ASP A 191 7.90 -12.44 13.58
C ASP A 191 7.06 -11.20 13.32
N ILE A 192 5.80 -11.40 12.88
CA ILE A 192 4.82 -10.36 12.60
C ILE A 192 3.52 -10.77 13.26
N HIS A 193 3.21 -10.13 14.39
CA HIS A 193 2.00 -10.39 15.16
C HIS A 193 1.23 -9.08 15.36
N PRO A 194 0.36 -8.67 14.41
CA PRO A 194 -0.37 -7.41 14.46
C PRO A 194 -1.24 -7.31 15.71
N LEU A 195 -2.02 -8.36 15.98
CA LEU A 195 -3.08 -8.37 16.98
C LEU A 195 -3.24 -9.78 17.55
N GLN A 196 -3.59 -9.87 18.84
CA GLN A 196 -3.96 -11.14 19.46
C GLN A 196 -5.15 -11.75 18.72
N ASN A 197 -5.06 -13.03 18.36
CA ASN A 197 -6.09 -13.82 17.67
C ASN A 197 -6.34 -13.50 16.18
N VAL A 198 -5.51 -12.68 15.53
CA VAL A 198 -5.56 -12.50 14.07
C VAL A 198 -4.50 -13.39 13.43
N SER A 199 -4.92 -14.43 12.73
CA SER A 199 -4.03 -15.28 11.94
C SER A 199 -3.91 -14.74 10.53
N MET A 200 -2.67 -14.56 10.07
CA MET A 200 -2.34 -14.17 8.70
C MET A 200 -1.39 -15.19 8.12
N GLN A 201 -1.74 -15.75 6.97
CA GLN A 201 -0.93 -16.79 6.33
C GLN A 201 -0.27 -16.27 5.05
N HIS A 202 -0.99 -15.46 4.29
CA HIS A 202 -0.52 -14.92 3.04
C HIS A 202 0.49 -13.80 3.26
N TYR A 203 1.65 -13.89 2.59
CA TYR A 203 2.75 -12.93 2.72
C TYR A 203 2.37 -11.48 2.39
N ALA A 204 1.41 -11.28 1.48
CA ALA A 204 0.90 -9.94 1.15
C ALA A 204 0.22 -9.29 2.38
N HIS A 205 -0.57 -10.05 3.13
CA HIS A 205 -1.23 -9.56 4.35
C HIS A 205 -0.23 -9.30 5.47
N LEU A 206 0.79 -10.15 5.60
CA LEU A 206 1.91 -9.90 6.51
C LEU A 206 2.64 -8.60 6.16
N ALA A 207 2.88 -8.34 4.88
CA ALA A 207 3.48 -7.08 4.42
C ALA A 207 2.56 -5.87 4.71
N ASP A 208 1.24 -6.01 4.57
CA ASP A 208 0.26 -4.96 4.88
C ASP A 208 0.34 -4.50 6.34
N VAL A 209 0.56 -5.43 7.26
CA VAL A 209 0.77 -5.11 8.68
C VAL A 209 2.15 -4.57 8.94
N LEU A 210 3.19 -5.24 8.42
CA LEU A 210 4.57 -4.90 8.73
C LEU A 210 4.89 -3.46 8.31
N ARG A 211 4.37 -2.98 7.17
CA ARG A 211 4.57 -1.58 6.77
C ARG A 211 3.97 -0.58 7.75
N LEU A 212 2.80 -0.89 8.34
CA LEU A 212 2.19 -0.04 9.36
C LEU A 212 3.03 -0.05 10.65
N LEU A 213 3.46 -1.23 11.10
CA LEU A 213 4.28 -1.36 12.31
C LEU A 213 5.62 -0.62 12.18
N VAL A 214 6.31 -0.78 11.04
CA VAL A 214 7.57 -0.10 10.75
C VAL A 214 7.38 1.41 10.76
N LEU A 215 6.34 1.94 10.11
CA LEU A 215 6.10 3.38 10.07
C LEU A 215 5.62 3.94 11.41
N ILE A 216 4.87 3.17 12.21
CA ILE A 216 4.53 3.57 13.58
C ILE A 216 5.81 3.75 14.40
N GLN A 217 6.77 2.83 14.29
CA GLN A 217 7.99 2.87 15.08
C GLN A 217 9.02 3.89 14.57
N HIS A 218 9.19 4.00 13.25
CA HIS A 218 10.30 4.72 12.65
C HIS A 218 9.88 5.94 11.83
N GLY A 219 8.59 6.07 11.50
CA GLY A 219 8.09 7.04 10.54
C GLY A 219 8.72 6.84 9.16
N GLY A 220 8.64 7.86 8.32
CA GLY A 220 9.30 7.91 7.02
C GLY A 220 8.39 7.57 5.86
N ILE A 221 8.96 6.94 4.84
CA ILE A 221 8.29 6.61 3.58
C ILE A 221 8.35 5.10 3.40
N TYR A 222 7.18 4.46 3.28
CA TYR A 222 7.09 3.08 2.80
C TYR A 222 6.80 3.07 1.30
N LEU A 223 7.46 2.17 0.58
CA LEU A 223 7.22 1.88 -0.84
C LEU A 223 7.14 0.35 -1.05
N ASP A 224 6.17 -0.10 -1.84
CA ASP A 224 6.19 -1.47 -2.36
C ASP A 224 7.39 -1.67 -3.30
N MET A 225 7.84 -2.92 -3.43
CA MET A 225 9.07 -3.26 -4.13
C MET A 225 8.95 -3.20 -5.67
N ASP A 226 7.77 -2.87 -6.19
CA ASP A 226 7.51 -2.62 -7.61
C ASP A 226 7.02 -1.18 -7.86
N LEU A 227 7.38 -0.24 -6.98
CA LEU A 227 7.19 1.19 -7.17
C LEU A 227 8.48 1.89 -7.60
N LEU A 228 8.40 2.65 -8.69
CA LEU A 228 9.48 3.50 -9.17
C LEU A 228 9.20 4.95 -8.79
N ALA A 229 10.00 5.51 -7.87
CA ALA A 229 9.92 6.93 -7.50
C ALA A 229 10.39 7.80 -8.67
N LEU A 230 9.60 8.84 -9.00
CA LEU A 230 9.85 9.75 -10.13
C LEU A 230 10.09 11.20 -9.68
N ARG A 231 9.60 11.57 -8.50
CA ARG A 231 9.79 12.90 -7.90
C ARG A 231 10.13 12.81 -6.43
N ASP A 232 10.83 13.83 -5.91
CA ASP A 232 11.13 13.97 -4.49
C ASP A 232 9.84 14.06 -3.64
N PHE A 233 9.82 13.38 -2.50
CA PHE A 233 8.70 13.31 -1.56
C PHE A 233 8.78 14.39 -0.48
N THR A 234 9.76 15.30 -0.50
CA THR A 234 9.85 16.45 0.41
C THR A 234 8.51 17.20 0.60
N PRO A 235 7.71 17.50 -0.44
CA PRO A 235 6.41 18.15 -0.25
C PRO A 235 5.45 17.30 0.61
N LEU A 236 5.39 15.99 0.36
CA LEU A 236 4.54 15.06 1.12
C LEU A 236 4.97 14.96 2.58
N ARG A 237 6.29 15.06 2.82
CA ARG A 237 6.91 14.95 4.14
C ARG A 237 6.74 16.19 5.03
N THR A 238 6.55 17.35 4.41
CA THR A 238 6.60 18.66 5.09
C THR A 238 5.24 19.34 5.20
N GLN A 239 4.28 18.98 4.36
CA GLN A 239 2.97 19.62 4.30
C GLN A 239 1.87 18.83 5.02
N TYR A 240 2.06 17.51 5.19
CA TYR A 240 1.02 16.61 5.66
C TYR A 240 1.51 15.77 6.84
N LYS A 241 0.56 15.15 7.56
CA LYS A 241 0.85 14.17 8.61
C LYS A 241 1.00 12.78 7.99
N VAL A 242 -0.10 12.09 7.73
CA VAL A 242 -0.08 10.86 6.94
C VAL A 242 -0.50 11.15 5.51
N THR A 243 0.25 10.68 4.52
CA THR A 243 -0.13 10.72 3.11
C THR A 243 -0.31 9.30 2.58
N LEU A 244 -1.46 9.07 1.95
CA LEU A 244 -1.77 7.91 1.10
C LEU A 244 -2.14 8.37 -0.30
N GLY A 245 -2.35 7.45 -1.24
CA GLY A 245 -2.84 7.80 -2.58
C GLY A 245 -4.11 7.06 -2.99
N ARG A 246 -4.94 7.73 -3.79
CA ARG A 246 -6.11 7.11 -4.40
C ARG A 246 -5.71 6.14 -5.48
N GLU A 247 -6.22 4.93 -5.43
CA GLU A 247 -6.26 4.04 -6.57
C GLU A 247 -7.52 4.32 -7.39
N GLN A 248 -7.41 4.26 -8.72
CA GLN A 248 -8.56 4.35 -9.62
C GLN A 248 -8.73 3.01 -10.34
N VAL A 249 -9.94 2.50 -10.34
CA VAL A 249 -10.34 1.38 -11.20
C VAL A 249 -11.41 1.91 -12.15
N ARG A 250 -11.47 1.38 -13.37
CA ARG A 250 -12.58 1.69 -14.26
C ARG A 250 -13.88 1.15 -13.63
N ASN A 251 -14.98 1.88 -13.73
CA ASN A 251 -16.31 1.32 -13.44
C ASN A 251 -16.52 0.11 -14.36
N THR A 252 -16.36 -1.10 -13.83
CA THR A 252 -16.77 -2.34 -14.52
C THR A 252 -18.10 -2.79 -13.93
N PRO A 253 -18.91 -3.60 -14.65
CA PRO A 253 -20.13 -4.17 -14.09
C PRO A 253 -19.91 -5.01 -12.81
N LEU A 254 -18.66 -5.42 -12.54
CA LEU A 254 -18.26 -6.17 -11.36
C LEU A 254 -17.92 -5.25 -10.17
N VAL A 255 -17.63 -3.97 -10.42
CA VAL A 255 -17.37 -2.97 -9.39
C VAL A 255 -18.70 -2.29 -9.03
N ARG A 256 -19.28 -2.68 -7.90
CA ARG A 256 -20.61 -2.23 -7.43
C ARG A 256 -20.62 -0.82 -6.80
N TRP A 257 -19.56 -0.04 -6.94
CA TRP A 257 -19.42 1.27 -6.28
C TRP A 257 -19.58 2.43 -7.27
N PRO A 258 -20.31 3.52 -6.91
CA PRO A 258 -20.45 4.70 -7.76
C PRO A 258 -19.14 5.51 -7.90
N ASP A 259 -18.17 5.31 -7.01
CA ASP A 259 -16.78 5.79 -7.14
C ASP A 259 -15.86 4.56 -7.19
N PRO A 260 -15.44 4.10 -8.40
CA PRO A 260 -14.61 2.91 -8.55
C PRO A 260 -13.16 3.26 -8.18
N GLY A 261 -12.88 3.32 -6.89
CA GLY A 261 -11.55 3.63 -6.38
C GLY A 261 -11.31 3.08 -4.99
N GLY A 262 -10.07 3.21 -4.56
CA GLY A 262 -9.59 2.83 -3.24
C GLY A 262 -8.53 3.80 -2.74
N VAL A 263 -8.01 3.58 -1.54
CA VAL A 263 -6.81 4.27 -1.05
C VAL A 263 -5.81 3.17 -0.78
N ALA A 264 -4.84 3.02 -1.67
CA ALA A 264 -3.92 1.89 -1.61
C ALA A 264 -2.75 2.18 -0.65
N ASN A 265 -2.13 1.11 -0.19
CA ASN A 265 -1.12 1.11 0.86
C ASN A 265 0.31 0.81 0.34
N ALA A 266 0.50 0.87 -0.99
CA ALA A 266 1.81 0.69 -1.62
C ALA A 266 2.74 1.89 -1.39
N VAL A 267 2.19 3.08 -1.15
CA VAL A 267 2.93 4.28 -0.72
C VAL A 267 2.30 4.80 0.55
N ILE A 268 3.09 4.94 1.60
CA ILE A 268 2.66 5.57 2.85
C ILE A 268 3.77 6.51 3.31
N VAL A 269 3.43 7.78 3.56
CA VAL A 269 4.35 8.76 4.14
C VAL A 269 3.78 9.15 5.51
N ALA A 270 4.52 8.96 6.59
CA ALA A 270 3.98 9.18 7.93
C ALA A 270 5.05 9.58 8.96
N PRO A 271 4.73 10.40 9.97
CA PRO A 271 5.63 10.67 11.08
C PRO A 271 5.76 9.44 11.99
N VAL A 272 6.76 9.47 12.87
CA VAL A 272 6.87 8.49 13.96
C VAL A 272 5.60 8.59 14.79
N ASN A 273 5.06 7.44 15.18
CA ASN A 273 3.89 7.32 16.04
C ASN A 273 2.61 8.00 15.48
N ALA A 274 2.43 7.99 14.16
CA ALA A 274 1.27 8.61 13.51
C ALA A 274 -0.07 8.04 13.99
N SER A 275 -0.94 8.90 14.53
CA SER A 275 -2.28 8.55 15.04
C SER A 275 -3.08 7.73 14.04
N PHE A 276 -3.19 8.19 12.79
CA PHE A 276 -3.95 7.52 11.76
C PHE A 276 -3.48 6.07 11.50
N LEU A 277 -2.17 5.79 11.60
CA LEU A 277 -1.66 4.44 11.40
C LEU A 277 -2.06 3.49 12.53
N HIS A 278 -2.10 3.97 13.78
CA HIS A 278 -2.64 3.19 14.91
C HIS A 278 -4.14 2.91 14.73
N ARG A 279 -4.90 3.92 14.27
CA ARG A 279 -6.34 3.77 13.99
C ARG A 279 -6.59 2.73 12.91
N TRP A 280 -5.83 2.78 11.82
CA TRP A 280 -5.92 1.82 10.73
C TRP A 280 -5.46 0.43 11.17
N LEU A 281 -4.37 0.32 11.93
CA LEU A 281 -3.92 -0.96 12.47
C LEU A 281 -5.00 -1.61 13.36
N ALA A 282 -5.72 -0.82 14.17
CA ALA A 282 -6.80 -1.34 15.01
C ALA A 282 -7.95 -1.97 14.20
N THR A 283 -8.20 -1.54 12.96
CA THR A 283 -9.25 -2.16 12.13
C THR A 283 -8.90 -3.58 11.69
N TYR A 284 -7.63 -4.00 11.79
CA TYR A 284 -7.26 -5.40 11.54
C TYR A 284 -7.87 -6.37 12.55
N ALA A 285 -8.53 -5.90 13.62
CA ALA A 285 -9.36 -6.74 14.48
C ALA A 285 -10.51 -7.43 13.73
N THR A 286 -10.91 -6.92 12.56
CA THR A 286 -11.92 -7.54 11.68
C THR A 286 -11.32 -8.20 10.44
N PHE A 287 -10.00 -8.42 10.44
CA PHE A 287 -9.29 -9.00 9.31
C PHE A 287 -9.80 -10.39 8.94
N GLN A 288 -9.94 -10.61 7.64
CA GLN A 288 -10.32 -11.90 7.06
C GLN A 288 -9.32 -12.28 5.97
N GLU A 289 -8.69 -13.45 6.13
CA GLU A 289 -7.64 -13.95 5.21
C GLU A 289 -8.09 -14.05 3.74
N LYS A 290 -9.39 -14.23 3.47
CA LYS A 290 -9.92 -14.37 2.10
C LYS A 290 -10.12 -13.02 1.41
N ASP A 291 -10.14 -11.92 2.16
CA ASP A 291 -10.51 -10.60 1.67
C ASP A 291 -9.28 -9.79 1.27
N TRP A 292 -8.75 -10.10 0.08
CA TRP A 292 -7.45 -9.61 -0.39
C TRP A 292 -7.21 -8.10 -0.22
N ALA A 293 -8.18 -7.28 -0.64
CA ALA A 293 -8.04 -5.82 -0.74
C ALA A 293 -8.75 -5.04 0.38
N THR A 294 -9.42 -5.73 1.32
CA THR A 294 -10.31 -5.04 2.26
C THR A 294 -9.52 -4.14 3.19
N HIS A 295 -8.52 -4.68 3.90
CA HIS A 295 -7.73 -3.90 4.85
C HIS A 295 -6.63 -3.05 4.22
N SER A 296 -6.17 -3.43 3.02
CA SER A 296 -5.09 -2.74 2.29
C SER A 296 -5.57 -1.60 1.38
N VAL A 297 -6.84 -1.63 0.93
CA VAL A 297 -7.37 -0.66 -0.05
C VAL A 297 -8.76 -0.12 0.32
N THR A 298 -9.68 -0.98 0.76
CA THR A 298 -11.08 -0.58 1.00
C THR A 298 -11.27 0.19 2.30
N ILE A 299 -10.74 -0.33 3.41
CA ILE A 299 -10.84 0.31 4.73
C ILE A 299 -10.16 1.68 4.75
N PRO A 300 -8.90 1.87 4.32
CA PRO A 300 -8.32 3.22 4.28
C PRO A 300 -9.14 4.20 3.44
N TYR A 301 -9.78 3.74 2.36
CA TYR A 301 -10.71 4.55 1.57
C TYR A 301 -11.97 4.94 2.37
N VAL A 302 -12.55 4.00 3.11
CA VAL A 302 -13.69 4.26 4.00
C VAL A 302 -13.32 5.23 5.11
N LEU A 303 -12.16 5.04 5.75
CA LEU A 303 -11.66 5.93 6.79
C LEU A 303 -11.47 7.35 6.25
N ALA A 304 -10.87 7.51 5.06
CA ALA A 304 -10.72 8.80 4.39
C ALA A 304 -12.09 9.45 4.07
N ARG A 305 -13.05 8.66 3.58
CA ARG A 305 -14.40 9.15 3.25
C ARG A 305 -15.29 9.45 4.45
N SER A 306 -14.92 8.99 5.64
CA SER A 306 -15.68 9.25 6.86
C SER A 306 -15.56 10.71 7.34
N HIS A 307 -14.55 11.44 6.87
CA HIS A 307 -14.18 12.79 7.29
C HIS A 307 -13.82 12.92 8.78
N ARG A 308 -13.75 11.82 9.54
CA ARG A 308 -13.36 11.83 10.96
C ARG A 308 -11.86 12.03 11.17
N PHE A 309 -11.05 11.79 10.15
CA PHE A 309 -9.59 11.74 10.25
C PHE A 309 -8.88 12.75 9.32
N ASP A 310 -9.59 13.75 8.79
CA ASP A 310 -9.06 14.74 7.84
C ASP A 310 -7.91 15.59 8.44
N ALA A 311 -7.85 15.70 9.78
CA ALA A 311 -6.76 16.37 10.49
C ALA A 311 -5.48 15.51 10.62
N GLU A 312 -5.55 14.23 10.26
CA GLU A 312 -4.47 13.24 10.39
C GLU A 312 -4.05 12.64 9.04
N LEU A 313 -4.98 12.55 8.07
CA LEU A 313 -4.80 11.92 6.78
C LEU A 313 -4.98 12.91 5.62
N HIS A 314 -3.98 12.95 4.75
CA HIS A 314 -4.05 13.51 3.41
C HIS A 314 -4.08 12.37 2.38
N VAL A 315 -4.90 12.51 1.34
CA VAL A 315 -4.99 11.53 0.26
C VAL A 315 -4.70 12.20 -1.06
N GLU A 316 -3.58 11.80 -1.67
CA GLU A 316 -3.19 12.22 -3.00
C GLU A 316 -4.13 11.69 -4.08
N GLY A 317 -4.26 12.45 -5.17
CA GLY A 317 -5.10 12.07 -6.31
C GLY A 317 -4.58 10.82 -7.05
N PRO A 318 -5.39 10.23 -7.94
CA PRO A 318 -5.09 8.94 -8.57
C PRO A 318 -3.85 8.92 -9.47
N ARG A 319 -3.35 10.09 -9.86
CA ARG A 319 -2.12 10.21 -10.66
C ARG A 319 -0.85 10.25 -9.83
N ALA A 320 -0.92 10.43 -8.52
CA ALA A 320 0.27 10.58 -7.71
C ALA A 320 1.16 9.32 -7.73
N PHE A 321 0.56 8.15 -7.52
CA PHE A 321 1.30 6.89 -7.40
C PHE A 321 0.75 5.76 -8.29
N TYR A 322 -0.55 5.76 -8.58
CA TYR A 322 -1.29 4.58 -9.09
C TYR A 322 -1.76 4.73 -10.54
N TYR A 323 -1.23 5.72 -11.27
CA TYR A 323 -1.46 5.87 -12.70
C TYR A 323 -0.17 5.51 -13.48
N PRO A 324 -0.22 4.60 -14.48
CA PRO A 324 -1.39 3.89 -14.98
C PRO A 324 -1.93 2.85 -13.99
N THR A 325 -3.21 2.51 -14.12
CA THR A 325 -3.94 1.57 -13.25
C THR A 325 -3.57 0.11 -13.56
N TRP A 326 -3.90 -0.83 -12.67
CA TRP A 326 -3.68 -2.26 -12.87
C TRP A 326 -4.65 -2.92 -13.87
N SER A 327 -5.66 -2.20 -14.37
CA SER A 327 -6.71 -2.79 -15.20
C SER A 327 -6.12 -3.33 -16.52
N PRO A 328 -6.26 -4.63 -16.82
CA PRO A 328 -5.76 -5.18 -18.09
C PRO A 328 -6.60 -4.74 -19.30
N ASP A 329 -7.89 -4.49 -19.07
CA ASP A 329 -8.87 -4.23 -20.13
C ASP A 329 -9.03 -2.74 -20.47
N ASP A 330 -8.25 -1.86 -19.83
CA ASP A 330 -8.20 -0.44 -20.16
C ASP A 330 -6.96 -0.11 -21.01
N PRO A 331 -7.08 -0.02 -22.35
CA PRO A 331 -5.94 0.26 -23.23
C PRO A 331 -5.40 1.68 -23.08
N SER A 332 -6.15 2.59 -22.44
CA SER A 332 -5.83 4.01 -22.35
C SER A 332 -5.19 4.40 -21.01
N GLN A 333 -5.61 3.75 -19.93
CA GLN A 333 -5.21 4.08 -18.56
C GLN A 333 -4.75 2.87 -17.74
N GLY A 334 -4.83 1.65 -18.28
CA GLY A 334 -4.49 0.40 -17.59
C GLY A 334 -3.08 -0.13 -17.87
N LEU A 335 -2.90 -1.43 -17.67
CA LEU A 335 -1.62 -2.11 -17.91
C LEU A 335 -1.06 -1.92 -19.34
N PRO A 336 -1.88 -1.91 -20.40
CA PRO A 336 -1.36 -1.61 -21.75
C PRO A 336 -0.66 -0.25 -21.82
N ARG A 337 -1.13 0.77 -21.08
CA ARG A 337 -0.47 2.08 -21.03
C ARG A 337 0.90 2.03 -20.38
N LEU A 338 1.11 1.07 -19.46
CA LEU A 338 2.38 0.87 -18.78
C LEU A 338 3.38 0.11 -19.66
N TYR A 339 2.92 -0.97 -20.32
CA TYR A 339 3.80 -1.96 -20.96
C TYR A 339 3.80 -1.97 -22.49
N GLU A 340 2.78 -1.43 -23.16
CA GLU A 340 2.75 -1.38 -24.62
C GLU A 340 3.45 -0.13 -25.17
N ARG A 341 4.10 -0.31 -26.32
CA ARG A 341 4.70 0.78 -27.07
C ARG A 341 3.61 1.68 -27.67
N ALA A 342 3.85 2.99 -27.68
CA ALA A 342 2.92 3.92 -28.30
C ALA A 342 2.92 3.76 -29.82
N ARG A 343 1.73 3.66 -30.44
CA ARG A 343 1.60 3.73 -31.91
C ARG A 343 1.88 5.17 -32.39
N ARG A 344 2.43 5.30 -33.61
CA ARG A 344 2.98 6.55 -34.21
C ARG A 344 2.12 7.82 -34.03
N TYR A 345 0.78 7.69 -33.99
CA TYR A 345 -0.16 8.81 -33.79
C TYR A 345 -0.44 9.18 -32.31
N GLY A 346 -0.24 8.27 -31.35
CA GLY A 346 -0.44 8.53 -29.91
C GLY A 346 0.80 9.07 -29.19
N ALA A 347 1.94 9.09 -29.89
CA ALA A 347 3.25 9.37 -29.30
C ALA A 347 3.55 10.87 -29.13
N ARG A 348 2.98 11.74 -29.99
CA ARG A 348 3.19 13.21 -29.94
C ARG A 348 2.47 13.90 -28.75
N LYS A 349 1.68 13.18 -27.97
CA LYS A 349 1.03 13.62 -26.72
C LYS A 349 1.24 12.61 -25.58
N ALA A 350 2.38 11.91 -25.57
CA ALA A 350 2.69 10.94 -24.53
C ALA A 350 2.74 11.64 -23.17
N TYR A 351 1.91 11.18 -22.23
CA TYR A 351 1.89 11.71 -20.85
C TYR A 351 3.29 11.55 -20.25
N LEU A 352 3.84 12.66 -19.75
CA LEU A 352 5.13 12.69 -19.08
C LEU A 352 4.90 12.31 -17.62
N PHE A 353 5.22 11.06 -17.29
CA PHE A 353 4.98 10.52 -15.94
C PHE A 353 5.81 11.25 -14.89
N ASP A 354 7.02 11.67 -15.22
CA ASP A 354 7.91 12.40 -14.33
C ASP A 354 7.35 13.79 -13.93
N ASP A 355 6.49 14.40 -14.77
CA ASP A 355 5.86 15.69 -14.49
C ASP A 355 4.53 15.53 -13.72
N GLY A 356 3.84 14.41 -13.92
CA GLY A 356 2.49 14.18 -13.43
C GLY A 356 2.38 13.27 -12.20
N ASN A 357 3.43 12.50 -11.88
CA ASN A 357 3.42 11.49 -10.84
C ASN A 357 4.57 11.69 -9.85
N TYR A 358 4.34 11.32 -8.58
CA TYR A 358 5.41 11.10 -7.62
C TYR A 358 6.07 9.73 -7.81
N ALA A 359 5.29 8.72 -8.19
CA ALA A 359 5.77 7.37 -8.46
C ALA A 359 4.91 6.65 -9.50
N VAL A 360 5.42 5.56 -10.05
CA VAL A 360 4.66 4.63 -10.90
C VAL A 360 4.68 3.25 -10.29
N HIS A 361 3.50 2.73 -9.98
CA HIS A 361 3.29 1.36 -9.53
C HIS A 361 3.33 0.41 -10.74
N LEU A 362 4.19 -0.60 -10.72
CA LEU A 362 4.36 -1.51 -11.86
C LEU A 362 3.31 -2.62 -11.91
N TRP A 363 2.65 -2.90 -10.79
CA TRP A 363 1.62 -3.94 -10.70
C TRP A 363 2.18 -5.30 -11.11
N ARG A 364 3.40 -5.62 -10.66
CA ARG A 364 4.23 -6.73 -11.16
C ARG A 364 3.48 -8.06 -11.16
N THR A 365 2.72 -8.33 -10.11
CA THR A 365 1.88 -9.53 -10.00
C THR A 365 0.84 -9.59 -11.12
N LYS A 366 0.08 -8.50 -11.32
CA LYS A 366 -0.96 -8.43 -12.35
C LYS A 366 -0.37 -8.45 -13.77
N ALA A 367 0.75 -7.76 -13.98
CA ALA A 367 1.45 -7.76 -15.26
C ALA A 367 1.93 -9.16 -15.66
N ALA A 368 2.47 -9.93 -14.70
CA ALA A 368 2.89 -11.31 -14.93
C ALA A 368 1.72 -12.25 -15.25
N GLU A 369 0.54 -12.03 -14.66
CA GLU A 369 -0.68 -12.79 -14.99
C GLU A 369 -1.17 -12.51 -16.42
N VAL A 370 -1.10 -11.24 -16.84
CA VAL A 370 -1.66 -10.77 -18.12
C VAL A 370 -0.69 -11.04 -19.28
N TYR A 371 0.62 -10.97 -19.02
CA TYR A 371 1.67 -11.15 -20.02
C TYR A 371 2.65 -12.29 -19.66
N PRO A 372 2.17 -13.52 -19.40
CA PRO A 372 3.01 -14.59 -18.84
C PRO A 372 4.14 -15.06 -19.77
N SER A 373 4.02 -14.84 -21.07
CA SER A 373 5.02 -15.20 -22.09
C SER A 373 5.97 -14.05 -22.47
N ARG A 374 5.77 -12.85 -21.91
CA ARG A 374 6.62 -11.69 -22.21
C ARG A 374 7.67 -11.56 -21.13
N ASP A 375 8.93 -11.49 -21.56
CA ASP A 375 10.04 -11.10 -20.70
C ASP A 375 10.02 -9.58 -20.47
N LEU A 376 9.04 -9.09 -19.70
CA LEU A 376 8.86 -7.66 -19.46
C LEU A 376 9.93 -7.09 -18.54
N PHE A 377 10.53 -7.91 -17.69
CA PHE A 377 11.34 -7.45 -16.54
C PHE A 377 12.82 -7.84 -16.67
N SER A 378 13.37 -7.71 -17.88
CA SER A 378 14.78 -7.95 -18.17
C SER A 378 15.48 -6.74 -18.77
N VAL A 379 16.82 -6.72 -18.63
CA VAL A 379 17.69 -5.73 -19.28
C VAL A 379 17.50 -5.73 -20.80
N ALA A 380 17.38 -6.92 -21.39
CA ALA A 380 17.13 -7.06 -22.82
C ALA A 380 15.85 -6.33 -23.23
N HIS A 381 14.76 -6.46 -22.47
CA HIS A 381 13.51 -5.75 -22.76
C HIS A 381 13.60 -4.24 -22.57
N ILE A 382 14.17 -3.80 -21.45
CA ILE A 382 14.26 -2.36 -21.16
C ILE A 382 15.26 -1.67 -22.09
N CYS A 383 16.33 -2.32 -22.54
CA CYS A 383 17.29 -1.73 -23.48
C CYS A 383 16.94 -1.99 -24.96
N ASN A 384 15.95 -2.83 -25.24
CA ASN A 384 15.44 -2.98 -26.61
C ASN A 384 14.86 -1.65 -27.10
N HIS A 385 15.04 -1.35 -28.39
CA HIS A 385 14.61 -0.09 -29.00
C HIS A 385 15.21 1.18 -28.35
N ARG A 386 16.37 1.11 -27.67
CA ARG A 386 17.02 2.29 -27.04
C ARG A 386 17.29 3.46 -28.01
N ASN A 387 17.44 3.18 -29.30
CA ASN A 387 17.66 4.19 -30.34
C ASN A 387 16.36 4.75 -30.91
N ASP A 388 15.21 4.15 -30.58
CA ASP A 388 13.93 4.66 -31.02
C ASP A 388 13.59 5.93 -30.21
N PRO A 389 12.82 6.87 -30.78
CA PRO A 389 12.45 8.08 -30.06
C PRO A 389 11.72 7.74 -28.76
N PRO A 390 11.96 8.46 -27.64
CA PRO A 390 11.39 8.15 -26.31
C PRO A 390 9.87 7.97 -26.34
N TYR A 391 9.19 8.74 -27.19
CA TYR A 391 7.74 8.68 -27.35
C TYR A 391 7.22 7.34 -27.85
N SER A 392 8.07 6.51 -28.47
CA SER A 392 7.70 5.20 -29.06
C SER A 392 7.92 4.03 -28.10
N LEU A 393 8.59 4.27 -26.97
CA LEU A 393 8.80 3.29 -25.92
C LEU A 393 7.55 3.18 -25.04
N SER A 394 7.39 2.04 -24.36
CA SER A 394 6.38 1.95 -23.30
C SER A 394 6.74 2.87 -22.13
N THR A 395 5.77 3.12 -21.25
CA THR A 395 6.02 3.90 -20.03
C THR A 395 7.07 3.23 -19.16
N PHE A 396 6.94 1.92 -18.95
CA PHE A 396 7.90 1.15 -18.19
C PHE A 396 9.30 1.23 -18.79
N GLN A 397 9.45 1.03 -20.11
CA GLN A 397 10.76 1.12 -20.77
C GLN A 397 11.40 2.51 -20.58
N ARG A 398 10.66 3.60 -20.79
CA ARG A 398 11.20 4.96 -20.60
C ARG A 398 11.72 5.18 -19.17
N VAL A 399 10.88 4.85 -18.19
CA VAL A 399 11.19 5.07 -16.78
C VAL A 399 12.35 4.17 -16.33
N ALA A 400 12.27 2.88 -16.67
CA ALA A 400 13.29 1.90 -16.33
C ALA A 400 14.64 2.21 -16.97
N GLN A 401 14.69 2.60 -18.26
CA GLN A 401 15.93 3.02 -18.92
C GLN A 401 16.58 4.20 -18.22
N LYS A 402 15.79 5.23 -17.87
CA LYS A 402 16.29 6.42 -17.19
C LYS A 402 16.89 6.11 -15.81
N ILE A 403 16.29 5.18 -15.06
CA ILE A 403 16.80 4.74 -13.76
C ILE A 403 18.02 3.83 -13.94
N TYR A 404 17.95 2.88 -14.87
CA TYR A 404 18.99 1.88 -15.11
C TYR A 404 20.29 2.50 -15.61
N GLY A 405 20.20 3.39 -16.61
CA GLY A 405 21.32 4.19 -17.11
C GLY A 405 22.39 3.45 -17.93
N GLU A 406 22.35 2.12 -18.00
CA GLU A 406 23.37 1.28 -18.67
C GLU A 406 22.87 0.64 -19.98
N CYS A 407 21.85 1.23 -20.60
CA CYS A 407 21.51 0.96 -22.00
C CYS A 407 22.39 1.83 -22.92
#